data_AF-A0A286TBI2-F1
#
_entry.id   AF-A0A286TBI2-F1
#
_cell.length_a   1.000
_cell.length_b   1.000
_cell.length_c   1.000
_cell.angle_alpha   90.00
_cell.angle_beta   90.00
_cell.angle_gamma   90.00
#
_symmetry.space_group_name_H-M   'P 1'
#
loop_
_entity.id
_entity.type
_entity.pdbx_description
1 polymer ?
#
loop_
_entity_poly.entity_id
_entity_poly.type
_entity_poly.pdbx_seq_one_letter_code
_entity_poly.pdbx_strand_id
1 'polypeptide(L)' 'MHITRTQSDAARWVRENTGVAVSGNDLKNWRTRGKMPRTRHIDGPYWAWNILELLACAQAKTRGTQATLEP' A
#
# COMPACT_ATOMS: atom_id res chain seq x y z
N MET A 1 7.13 -11.81 4.85
CA MET A 1 7.35 -10.79 5.89
C MET A 1 6.16 -9.87 5.91
N HIS A 2 5.63 -9.60 7.11
CA HIS A 2 4.43 -8.78 7.31
C HIS A 2 4.66 -7.75 8.40
N ILE A 3 3.97 -6.62 8.31
CA ILE A 3 3.85 -5.64 9.41
C ILE A 3 2.41 -5.58 9.88
N THR A 4 2.21 -5.63 11.20
CA THR A 4 0.88 -5.46 11.80
C THR A 4 0.68 -4.00 12.14
N ARG A 5 -0.19 -3.32 11.40
CA ARG A 5 -0.45 -1.89 11.56
C ARG A 5 -1.87 -1.55 11.15
N THR A 6 -2.38 -0.42 11.65
CA THR A 6 -3.62 0.16 11.12
C THR A 6 -3.43 0.55 9.65
N GLN A 7 -4.53 0.74 8.92
CA GLN A 7 -4.46 1.19 7.53
C GLN A 7 -3.75 2.55 7.40
N SER A 8 -4.00 3.48 8.31
CA SER A 8 -3.37 4.81 8.29
C SER A 8 -1.87 4.71 8.56
N ASP A 9 -1.46 3.89 9.54
CA ASP A 9 -0.06 3.70 9.87
C ASP A 9 0.71 2.94 8.79
N ALA A 10 0.08 1.97 8.13
CA ALA A 10 0.69 1.28 6.99
C ALA A 10 0.91 2.24 5.81
N ALA A 11 -0.04 3.13 5.54
CA ALA A 11 0.10 4.14 4.49
C ALA A 11 1.24 5.12 4.81
N ARG A 12 1.36 5.52 6.09
CA ARG A 12 2.49 6.33 6.57
C ARG A 12 3.82 5.59 6.42
N TRP A 13 3.89 4.33 6.85
CA TRP A 13 5.07 3.49 6.73
C TRP A 13 5.55 3.39 5.27
N VAL A 14 4.63 3.19 4.31
CA VAL A 14 4.99 3.15 2.88
C VAL A 14 5.58 4.48 2.42
N ARG A 15 4.99 5.63 2.80
CA ARG A 15 5.54 6.95 2.44
C ARG A 15 6.95 7.14 2.97
N GLU A 16 7.17 6.84 4.24
CA GLU A 16 8.47 7.00 4.91
C GLU A 16 9.55 6.11 4.29
N ASN A 17 9.20 4.91 3.81
CA ASN A 17 10.17 3.96 3.26
C ASN A 17 10.39 4.07 1.75
N THR A 18 9.44 4.65 1.00
CA THR A 18 9.48 4.65 -0.47
C THR A 18 9.47 6.04 -1.09
N GLY A 19 9.10 7.09 -0.33
CA GLY A 19 8.84 8.42 -0.86
C GLY A 19 7.54 8.54 -1.66
N VAL A 20 6.80 7.44 -1.88
CA VAL A 20 5.57 7.45 -2.69
C VAL A 20 4.38 7.94 -1.86
N ALA A 21 3.63 8.89 -2.41
CA ALA A 21 2.42 9.43 -1.79
C ALA A 21 1.27 8.39 -1.75
N VAL A 22 1.22 7.59 -0.68
CA VAL A 22 0.22 6.54 -0.46
C VAL A 22 -0.75 6.92 0.65
N SER A 23 -2.04 7.01 0.36
CA SER A 23 -3.11 7.25 1.34
C SER A 23 -3.69 5.94 1.90
N GLY A 24 -4.43 6.02 3.00
CA GLY A 24 -5.19 4.86 3.49
C GLY A 24 -6.24 4.38 2.47
N ASN A 25 -6.82 5.31 1.69
CA ASN A 25 -7.77 4.96 0.63
C ASN A 25 -7.11 4.17 -0.51
N ASP A 26 -5.84 4.47 -0.84
CA ASP A 26 -5.07 3.65 -1.78
C ASP A 26 -4.94 2.21 -1.29
N LEU A 27 -4.57 2.02 -0.02
CA LEU A 27 -4.47 0.68 0.58
C LEU A 27 -5.81 -0.06 0.56
N LYS A 28 -6.91 0.64 0.91
CA LYS A 28 -8.27 0.08 0.81
C LYS A 28 -8.57 -0.36 -0.62
N ASN A 29 -8.34 0.50 -1.61
CA ASN A 29 -8.60 0.21 -3.01
C ASN A 29 -7.76 -0.96 -3.54
N TRP A 30 -6.48 -1.05 -3.16
CA TRP A 30 -5.61 -2.15 -3.58
C TRP A 30 -6.07 -3.49 -3.01
N ARG A 31 -6.49 -3.52 -1.74
CA ARG A 31 -7.10 -4.71 -1.13
C ARG A 31 -8.40 -5.09 -1.84
N THR A 32 -9.32 -4.15 -2.03
CA THR A 32 -10.61 -4.40 -2.70
C THR A 32 -10.43 -4.90 -4.13
N ARG A 33 -9.37 -4.45 -4.83
CA ARG A 33 -9.02 -4.90 -6.18
C ARG A 33 -8.19 -6.20 -6.22
N GLY A 34 -7.98 -6.87 -5.09
CA GLY A 34 -7.24 -8.14 -5.02
C GLY A 34 -5.73 -8.02 -5.26
N LYS A 35 -5.15 -6.81 -5.20
CA LYS A 35 -3.71 -6.59 -5.44
C LYS A 35 -2.82 -7.02 -4.27
N MET A 36 -3.41 -7.39 -3.13
CA MET A 36 -2.72 -7.72 -1.90
C MET A 36 -3.22 -9.06 -1.31
N PRO A 37 -3.07 -10.19 -2.03
CA PRO A 37 -3.62 -11.47 -1.62
C PRO A 37 -3.02 -12.04 -0.32
N ARG A 38 -1.81 -11.63 0.07
CA ARG A 38 -1.15 -12.07 1.31
C ARG A 38 -1.41 -11.14 2.49
N THR A 39 -2.08 -10.01 2.27
CA THR A 39 -2.51 -9.09 3.32
C THR A 39 -3.80 -9.61 3.96
N ARG A 40 -3.85 -9.68 5.29
CA ARG A 40 -4.99 -10.25 6.03
C ARG A 40 -5.50 -9.31 7.10
N HIS A 41 -6.80 -9.33 7.32
CA HIS A 41 -7.40 -8.69 8.49
C HIS A 41 -7.05 -9.50 9.74
N ILE A 42 -6.77 -8.81 10.85
CA ILE A 42 -6.43 -9.46 12.13
C ILE A 42 -7.55 -9.18 13.13
N ASP A 43 -7.64 -7.95 13.61
CA ASP A 43 -8.64 -7.53 14.59
C ASP A 43 -8.82 -6.01 14.55
N GLY A 44 -10.05 -5.54 14.79
CA GLY A 44 -10.41 -4.13 14.78
C GLY A 44 -9.82 -3.38 13.56
N PRO A 45 -9.07 -2.28 13.76
CA PRO A 45 -8.45 -1.52 12.67
C PRO A 45 -7.15 -2.12 12.14
N TYR A 46 -6.65 -3.23 12.72
CA TYR A 46 -5.34 -3.80 12.43
C TYR A 46 -5.37 -4.84 11.32
N TRP A 47 -4.35 -4.78 10.48
CA TRP A 47 -4.12 -5.69 9.36
C TRP A 47 -2.68 -6.17 9.39
N ALA A 48 -2.46 -7.42 9.00
CA ALA A 48 -1.14 -7.96 8.69
C ALA A 48 -0.84 -7.67 7.22
N TRP A 49 -0.11 -6.58 6.97
CA TRP A 49 0.24 -6.13 5.63
C TRP A 49 1.47 -6.88 5.12
N ASN A 50 1.38 -7.45 3.92
CA ASN A 50 2.56 -8.01 3.28
C ASN A 50 3.46 -6.89 2.76
N ILE A 51 4.72 -6.87 3.18
CA ILE A 51 5.64 -5.79 2.83
C ILE A 51 5.91 -5.75 1.32
N LEU A 52 6.11 -6.91 0.68
CA LEU A 52 6.43 -6.97 -0.75
C LEU A 52 5.26 -6.47 -1.59
N GLU A 53 4.02 -6.79 -1.21
CA GLU A 53 2.81 -6.31 -1.90
C GLU A 53 2.62 -4.80 -1.74
N LEU A 54 2.89 -4.26 -0.54
CA LEU A 54 2.87 -2.81 -0.29
C LEU A 54 3.87 -2.08 -1.19
N LEU A 55 5.12 -2.55 -1.23
CA LEU A 55 6.16 -1.96 -2.06
C LEU A 55 5.81 -2.08 -3.55
N ALA A 56 5.35 -3.25 -4.01
CA ALA A 56 4.95 -3.46 -5.40
C ALA A 56 3.81 -2.52 -5.82
N CYS A 57 2.78 -2.34 -4.97
CA CYS A 57 1.67 -1.44 -5.24
C CYS A 57 2.09 0.04 -5.23
N ALA A 58 2.97 0.44 -4.31
CA ALA A 58 3.51 1.79 -4.26
C ALA A 58 4.29 2.12 -5.54
N GLN A 59 5.18 1.23 -5.97
CA GLN A 59 5.96 1.41 -7.20
C GLN A 59 5.07 1.43 -8.46
N ALA A 60 4.02 0.59 -8.50
CA ALA A 60 3.05 0.61 -9.58
C ALA A 60 2.25 1.92 -9.64
N LYS A 61 1.93 2.52 -8.48
CA LYS A 61 1.28 3.84 -8.41
C LYS A 61 2.18 4.93 -9.00
N THR A 62 3.46 4.97 -8.60
CA THR A 62 4.42 5.95 -9.13
C THR A 62 4.56 5.86 -10.65
N ARG A 63 4.70 4.64 -11.20
CA ARG A 63 4.76 4.45 -12.66
C ARG A 63 3.50 4.91 -13.38
N GLY A 64 2.32 4.67 -12.80
CA GLY A 64 1.06 5.17 -13.34
C GLY A 64 0.92 6.69 -13.29
N THR A 65 1.61 7.36 -12.36
CA THR A 65 1.68 8.83 -12.29
C THR A 65 2.72 9.41 -13.26
N GLN A 66 3.84 8.72 -13.50
CA GLN A 66 4.88 9.16 -14.44
C GLN A 66 4.47 9.02 -15.91
N ALA A 67 3.61 8.05 -16.26
CA ALA A 67 3.12 7.86 -17.63
C ALA A 67 2.25 9.02 -18.17
N THR A 68 1.84 9.97 -17.32
CA THR A 68 1.07 11.16 -17.71
C THR A 68 1.98 12.39 -17.91
N LEU A 69 3.29 12.26 -17.72
CA LEU A 69 4.26 13.35 -17.73
C LEU A 69 5.43 13.07 -18.69
N GLU A 70 5.16 12.55 -19.88
CA GLU A 70 6.11 12.60 -21.00
C GLU A 70 5.46 13.34 -22.19
N PRO A 71 6.05 14.46 -22.67
CA PRO A 71 5.57 15.23 -23.81
C PRO A 71 5.88 14.58 -25.16
#